data_AF-A0A6L3XC11-F1
#
_entry.id   AF-A0A6L3XC11-F1
#
_cell.length_a   1.000
_cell.length_b   1.000
_cell.length_c   1.000
_cell.angle_alpha   90.00
_cell.angle_beta   90.00
_cell.angle_gamma   90.00
#
_symmetry.space_group_name_H-M   'P 1'
#
loop_
_entity.id
_entity.type
_entity.pdbx_description
1 polymer ?
#
loop_
_entity_poly.entity_id
_entity_poly.type
_entity_poly.pdbx_seq_one_letter_code
_entity_poly.pdbx_strand_id
1 'polypeptide(L)'
;LSPAGLARFRQGELLNRVVADVDTLDHLYLRVISPMVGAFVVIVVVTLGLSFLDVPIALTLGGTMLMTLIILPPLFYRAGKTTGENLTRLRGEYRQQLTAWLQGQAELTLFGASKRYRARMENTELNWHEAQRRQSELTAFSQALMMLIGGIAVIAMLWMASGGVGGNAQPGPLIALFVFCALAAFEALAPVTGAFQHLGQVIASALRITDIAEQEPEVKFSAGQTAVPEQVALTLSNVTFAYDKQAQNALEDITLSVDAGQRIASLG
;
A
#
# COMPACT_ATOMS: atom_id res chain seq x y z
N LEU A 1 -21.92 -7.12 13.52
CA LEU A 1 -22.22 -6.34 12.29
C LEU A 1 -23.71 -6.09 12.26
N SER A 2 -24.14 -4.83 12.37
CA SER A 2 -25.56 -4.42 12.36
C SER A 2 -26.17 -4.62 10.95
N PRO A 3 -27.49 -4.82 10.82
CA PRO A 3 -28.19 -4.82 9.52
C PRO A 3 -27.98 -3.50 8.74
N ALA A 4 -27.80 -2.38 9.46
CA ALA A 4 -27.45 -1.08 8.87
C ALA A 4 -26.03 -1.05 8.26
N GLY A 5 -25.07 -1.78 8.85
CA GLY A 5 -23.74 -1.99 8.27
C GLY A 5 -23.75 -2.88 7.02
N LEU A 6 -24.66 -3.87 6.96
CA LEU A 6 -24.84 -4.77 5.81
C LEU A 6 -25.47 -4.07 4.59
N ALA A 7 -26.38 -3.11 4.81
CA ALA A 7 -26.92 -2.28 3.72
C ALA A 7 -25.85 -1.40 3.06
N ARG A 8 -24.74 -1.15 3.75
CA ARG A 8 -23.63 -0.29 3.30
C ARG A 8 -22.50 -1.07 2.60
N PHE A 9 -22.48 -2.40 2.68
CA PHE A 9 -21.49 -3.26 2.03
C PHE A 9 -22.19 -4.39 1.28
N ARG A 10 -22.32 -4.26 -0.05
CA ARG A 10 -22.80 -5.37 -0.91
C ARG A 10 -21.85 -6.55 -0.70
N GLN A 11 -22.38 -7.73 -0.38
CA GLN A 11 -21.60 -8.97 -0.13
C GLN A 11 -20.54 -9.32 -1.20
N GLY A 12 -20.65 -8.80 -2.44
CA GLY A 12 -19.62 -8.94 -3.47
C GLY A 12 -18.38 -8.05 -3.31
N GLU A 13 -18.47 -6.94 -2.57
CA GLU A 13 -17.35 -6.04 -2.30
C GLU A 13 -16.39 -6.60 -1.25
N LEU A 14 -16.89 -7.32 -0.24
CA LEU A 14 -16.03 -7.94 0.79
C LEU A 14 -15.17 -9.07 0.21
N LEU A 15 -15.74 -9.90 -0.68
CA LEU A 15 -14.96 -10.95 -1.34
C LEU A 15 -13.93 -10.36 -2.32
N ASN A 16 -14.32 -9.37 -3.12
CA ASN A 16 -13.36 -8.65 -3.99
C ASN A 16 -12.28 -7.91 -3.20
N ARG A 17 -12.60 -7.42 -2.01
CA ARG A 17 -11.65 -6.74 -1.12
C ARG A 17 -10.67 -7.71 -0.49
N VAL A 18 -11.14 -8.88 -0.01
CA VAL A 18 -10.25 -9.95 0.50
C VAL A 18 -9.37 -10.51 -0.62
N VAL A 19 -9.89 -10.70 -1.83
CA VAL A 19 -9.09 -11.15 -2.98
C VAL A 19 -8.06 -10.09 -3.38
N ALA A 20 -8.45 -8.81 -3.45
CA ALA A 20 -7.51 -7.72 -3.73
C ALA A 20 -6.45 -7.55 -2.62
N ASP A 21 -6.81 -7.78 -1.37
CA ASP A 21 -5.88 -7.70 -0.24
C ASP A 21 -4.89 -8.88 -0.23
N VAL A 22 -5.31 -10.09 -0.63
CA VAL A 22 -4.40 -11.22 -0.86
C VAL A 22 -3.46 -10.94 -2.04
N ASP A 23 -3.98 -10.38 -3.14
CA ASP A 23 -3.17 -10.01 -4.32
C ASP A 23 -2.11 -8.93 -3.96
N THR A 24 -2.45 -7.98 -3.07
CA THR A 24 -1.50 -6.97 -2.59
C THR A 24 -0.44 -7.51 -1.63
N LEU A 25 -0.75 -8.57 -0.86
CA LEU A 25 0.24 -9.28 -0.03
C LEU A 25 1.25 -10.06 -0.89
N ASP A 26 0.81 -10.67 -1.99
CA ASP A 26 1.72 -11.30 -2.95
C ASP A 26 2.68 -10.27 -3.58
N HIS A 27 2.20 -9.05 -3.82
CA HIS A 27 3.05 -7.96 -4.30
C HIS A 27 4.08 -7.50 -3.24
N LEU A 28 3.74 -7.51 -1.95
CA LEU A 28 4.70 -7.24 -0.86
C LEU A 28 5.81 -8.30 -0.84
N TYR A 29 5.45 -9.58 -0.85
CA TYR A 29 6.42 -10.68 -0.77
C TYR A 29 7.33 -10.74 -2.00
N LEU A 30 6.75 -10.69 -3.19
CA LEU A 30 7.50 -10.86 -4.44
C LEU A 30 8.26 -9.60 -4.87
N ARG A 31 7.76 -8.40 -4.55
CA ARG A 31 8.36 -7.14 -5.04
C ARG A 31 9.10 -6.32 -3.99
N VAL A 32 8.94 -6.62 -2.70
CA VAL A 32 9.66 -5.90 -1.62
C VAL A 32 10.59 -6.84 -0.87
N ILE A 33 10.07 -7.96 -0.35
CA ILE A 33 10.87 -8.87 0.47
C ILE A 33 11.91 -9.62 -0.37
N SER A 34 11.50 -10.20 -1.51
CA SER A 34 12.41 -10.97 -2.38
C SER A 34 13.63 -10.15 -2.85
N PRO A 35 13.50 -8.91 -3.36
CA PRO A 35 14.65 -8.05 -3.67
C PRO A 35 15.54 -7.72 -2.47
N MET A 36 14.98 -7.48 -1.29
CA MET A 36 15.77 -7.17 -0.09
C MET A 36 16.59 -8.38 0.38
N VAL A 37 15.98 -9.57 0.39
CA VAL A 37 16.67 -10.82 0.74
C VAL A 37 17.74 -11.13 -0.31
N GLY A 38 17.42 -11.00 -1.60
CA GLY A 38 18.38 -11.18 -2.69
C GLY A 38 19.58 -10.23 -2.57
N ALA A 39 19.33 -8.95 -2.32
CA ALA A 39 20.39 -7.96 -2.10
C ALA A 39 21.25 -8.32 -0.87
N PHE A 40 20.63 -8.74 0.24
CA PHE A 40 21.36 -9.16 1.42
C PHE A 40 22.26 -10.38 1.15
N VAL A 41 21.73 -11.40 0.46
CA VAL A 41 22.50 -12.58 0.06
C VAL A 41 23.68 -12.20 -0.84
N VAL A 42 23.47 -11.31 -1.83
CA VAL A 42 24.54 -10.82 -2.70
C VAL A 42 25.61 -10.09 -1.89
N ILE A 43 25.23 -9.21 -0.96
CA ILE A 43 26.17 -8.51 -0.08
C ILE A 43 27.03 -9.52 0.68
N VAL A 44 26.41 -10.53 1.30
CA VAL A 44 27.12 -11.55 2.08
C VAL A 44 28.06 -12.36 1.18
N VAL A 45 27.58 -12.86 0.04
CA VAL A 45 28.38 -13.70 -0.87
C VAL A 45 29.55 -12.94 -1.46
N VAL A 46 29.33 -11.71 -1.94
CA VAL A 46 30.39 -10.87 -2.52
C VAL A 46 31.40 -10.47 -1.44
N THR A 47 30.95 -10.08 -0.25
CA THR A 47 31.85 -9.69 0.86
C THR A 47 32.69 -10.88 1.33
N LEU A 48 32.07 -12.04 1.58
CA LEU A 48 32.81 -13.24 1.99
C LEU A 48 33.76 -13.73 0.89
N GLY A 49 33.30 -13.76 -0.36
CA GLY A 49 34.11 -14.18 -1.51
C GLY A 49 35.34 -13.31 -1.70
N LEU A 50 35.19 -11.99 -1.63
CA LEU A 50 36.31 -11.05 -1.76
C LEU A 50 37.21 -10.99 -0.52
N SER A 51 36.67 -11.29 0.67
CA SER A 51 37.45 -11.31 1.91
C SER A 51 38.53 -12.39 1.92
N PHE A 52 38.42 -13.42 1.08
CA PHE A 52 39.50 -14.41 0.90
C PHE A 52 40.73 -13.81 0.18
N LEU A 53 40.55 -12.74 -0.59
CA LEU A 53 41.64 -12.07 -1.31
C LEU A 53 42.19 -10.89 -0.49
N ASP A 54 41.31 -9.98 -0.09
CA ASP A 54 41.68 -8.78 0.63
C ASP A 54 40.54 -8.31 1.55
N VAL A 55 40.73 -8.51 2.86
CA VAL A 55 39.73 -8.23 3.89
C VAL A 55 39.31 -6.76 3.93
N PRO A 56 40.22 -5.76 4.00
CA PRO A 56 39.81 -4.35 4.07
C PRO A 56 39.03 -3.89 2.83
N ILE A 57 39.42 -4.31 1.63
CA ILE A 57 38.72 -3.94 0.39
C ILE A 57 37.33 -4.61 0.32
N ALA A 58 37.23 -5.87 0.75
CA ALA A 58 35.95 -6.56 0.84
C ALA A 58 35.01 -5.91 1.87
N LEU A 59 35.52 -5.53 3.04
CA LEU A 59 34.74 -4.89 4.10
C LEU A 59 34.25 -3.50 3.71
N THR A 60 35.03 -2.72 2.95
CA THR A 60 34.59 -1.41 2.48
C THR A 60 33.46 -1.54 1.45
N LEU A 61 33.58 -2.46 0.49
CA LEU A 61 32.50 -2.75 -0.45
C LEU A 61 31.25 -3.27 0.26
N GLY A 62 31.39 -4.31 1.09
CA GLY A 62 30.29 -4.88 1.85
C GLY A 62 29.63 -3.86 2.79
N GLY A 63 30.43 -3.04 3.46
CA GLY A 63 29.98 -1.98 4.35
C GLY A 63 29.21 -0.89 3.61
N THR A 64 29.69 -0.42 2.45
CA THR A 64 28.97 0.59 1.64
C THR A 64 27.64 0.04 1.13
N MET A 65 27.61 -1.21 0.65
CA MET A 65 26.37 -1.83 0.21
C MET A 65 25.38 -2.04 1.37
N LEU A 66 25.85 -2.50 2.53
CA LEU A 66 25.02 -2.70 3.72
C LEU A 66 24.47 -1.36 4.25
N MET A 67 25.30 -0.32 4.30
CA MET A 67 24.83 1.03 4.63
C MET A 67 23.75 1.50 3.67
N THR A 68 23.95 1.29 2.37
CA THR A 68 22.98 1.66 1.33
C THR A 68 21.67 0.92 1.53
N LEU A 69 21.73 -0.39 1.79
CA LEU A 69 20.57 -1.24 2.03
C LEU A 69 19.80 -0.85 3.31
N ILE A 70 20.46 -0.33 4.34
CA ILE A 70 19.82 0.07 5.61
C ILE A 70 19.30 1.52 5.56
N ILE A 71 20.02 2.44 4.91
CA ILE A 71 19.72 3.88 4.94
C ILE A 71 18.68 4.28 3.89
N LEU A 72 18.75 3.73 2.68
CA LEU A 72 17.83 4.12 1.61
C LEU A 72 16.37 3.78 1.93
N PRO A 73 16.01 2.58 2.43
CA PRO A 73 14.62 2.26 2.70
C PRO A 73 13.87 3.22 3.63
N PRO A 74 14.37 3.58 4.83
CA PRO A 74 13.65 4.50 5.71
C PRO A 74 13.57 5.93 5.13
N LEU A 75 14.59 6.35 4.39
CA LEU A 75 14.62 7.67 3.74
C LEU A 75 13.53 7.77 2.67
N PHE A 76 13.49 6.79 1.75
CA PHE A 76 12.51 6.76 0.67
C PHE A 76 11.12 6.38 1.16
N TYR A 77 11.00 5.60 2.22
CA TYR A 77 9.73 5.34 2.89
C TYR A 77 9.07 6.64 3.38
N ARG A 78 9.83 7.49 4.09
CA ARG A 78 9.31 8.77 4.59
C ARG A 78 8.94 9.73 3.45
N ALA A 79 9.73 9.75 2.38
CA ALA A 79 9.48 10.61 1.22
C ALA A 79 8.34 10.12 0.31
N GLY A 80 8.14 8.80 0.21
CA GLY A 80 7.20 8.18 -0.72
C GLY A 80 5.80 7.90 -0.15
N LYS A 81 5.65 7.80 1.17
CA LYS A 81 4.37 7.44 1.82
C LYS A 81 3.21 8.36 1.42
N THR A 82 3.39 9.67 1.60
CA THR A 82 2.34 10.68 1.33
C THR A 82 1.98 10.73 -0.16
N THR A 83 2.98 10.59 -1.04
CA THR A 83 2.79 10.58 -2.49
C THR A 83 2.00 9.35 -2.95
N GLY A 84 2.31 8.17 -2.42
CA GLY A 84 1.61 6.92 -2.75
C GLY A 84 0.15 6.89 -2.29
N GLU A 85 -0.13 7.40 -1.09
CA GLU A 85 -1.50 7.55 -0.57
C GLU A 85 -2.33 8.50 -1.44
N ASN A 86 -1.78 9.67 -1.76
CA ASN A 86 -2.44 10.67 -2.61
C ASN A 86 -2.73 10.12 -4.02
N LEU A 87 -1.77 9.41 -4.63
CA LEU A 87 -1.93 8.79 -5.95
C LEU A 87 -3.07 7.77 -5.95
N THR A 88 -3.13 6.93 -4.92
CA THR A 88 -4.17 5.89 -4.79
C THR A 88 -5.55 6.52 -4.59
N ARG A 89 -5.64 7.56 -3.75
CA ARG A 89 -6.86 8.32 -3.50
C ARG A 89 -7.38 9.00 -4.77
N LEU A 90 -6.54 9.77 -5.46
CA LEU A 90 -6.93 10.49 -6.69
C LEU A 90 -7.37 9.54 -7.80
N ARG A 91 -6.70 8.39 -7.95
CA ARG A 91 -7.11 7.35 -8.89
C ARG A 91 -8.49 6.76 -8.55
N GLY A 92 -8.78 6.57 -7.26
CA GLY A 92 -10.09 6.13 -6.78
C GLY A 92 -11.18 7.18 -7.04
N GLU A 93 -10.92 8.43 -6.69
CA GLU A 93 -11.82 9.56 -6.92
C GLU A 93 -12.14 9.73 -8.41
N TYR A 94 -11.13 9.66 -9.29
CA TYR A 94 -11.32 9.75 -10.74
C TYR A 94 -12.18 8.60 -11.28
N ARG A 95 -11.92 7.36 -10.84
CA ARG A 95 -12.75 6.20 -11.22
C ARG A 95 -14.21 6.37 -10.80
N GLN A 96 -14.45 6.82 -9.57
CA GLN A 96 -15.80 7.06 -9.07
C GLN A 96 -16.50 8.17 -9.87
N GLN A 97 -15.81 9.26 -10.19
CA GLN A 97 -16.36 10.34 -11.02
C GLN A 97 -16.69 9.86 -12.44
N LEU A 98 -15.81 9.05 -13.04
CA LEU A 98 -16.03 8.46 -14.36
C LEU A 98 -17.25 7.53 -14.37
N THR A 99 -17.38 6.65 -13.38
CA THR A 99 -18.54 5.76 -13.26
C THR A 99 -19.83 6.56 -13.09
N ALA A 100 -19.83 7.59 -12.24
CA ALA A 100 -20.98 8.46 -12.04
C ALA A 100 -21.35 9.23 -13.33
N TRP A 101 -20.36 9.68 -14.11
CA TRP A 101 -20.60 10.33 -15.39
C TRP A 101 -21.21 9.39 -16.43
N LEU A 102 -20.72 8.14 -16.52
CA LEU A 102 -21.26 7.13 -17.44
C LEU A 102 -22.69 6.73 -17.06
N GLN A 103 -22.99 6.57 -15.77
CA GLN A 103 -24.32 6.20 -15.29
C GLN A 103 -25.32 7.35 -15.45
N GLY A 104 -24.91 8.58 -15.13
CA GLY A 104 -25.75 9.78 -15.20
C GLY A 104 -25.66 10.56 -16.52
N GLN A 105 -25.15 9.96 -17.60
CA GLN A 105 -24.86 10.68 -18.84
C GLN A 105 -26.10 11.35 -19.42
N ALA A 106 -27.24 10.64 -19.44
CA ALA A 106 -28.50 11.16 -19.97
C ALA A 106 -29.04 12.34 -19.14
N GLU A 107 -28.93 12.26 -17.81
CA GLU A 107 -29.36 13.33 -16.91
C GLU A 107 -28.44 14.55 -17.05
N LEU A 108 -27.12 14.33 -17.09
CA LEU A 108 -26.13 15.40 -17.24
C LEU A 108 -26.24 16.14 -18.58
N THR A 109 -26.66 15.47 -19.65
CA THR A 109 -26.93 16.12 -20.94
C THR A 109 -28.26 16.86 -20.93
N LEU A 110 -29.32 16.27 -20.38
CA LEU A 110 -30.65 16.92 -20.25
C LEU A 110 -30.58 18.21 -19.43
N PHE A 111 -29.84 18.21 -18.32
CA PHE A 111 -29.68 19.39 -17.45
C PHE A 111 -28.50 20.31 -17.86
N GLY A 112 -27.81 20.04 -18.98
CA GLY A 112 -26.69 20.87 -19.46
C GLY A 112 -25.46 20.91 -18.54
N ALA A 113 -25.36 20.00 -17.56
CA ALA A 113 -24.32 19.98 -16.54
C ALA A 113 -23.02 19.28 -16.98
N SER A 114 -22.99 18.68 -18.18
CA SER A 114 -21.87 17.90 -18.72
C SER A 114 -20.53 18.64 -18.71
N LYS A 115 -20.49 19.91 -19.12
CA LYS A 115 -19.26 20.73 -19.13
C LYS A 115 -18.68 20.95 -17.73
N ARG A 116 -19.54 21.24 -16.75
CA ARG A 116 -19.13 21.43 -15.34
C ARG A 116 -18.56 20.14 -14.75
N TYR A 117 -19.20 19.01 -15.04
CA TYR A 117 -18.73 17.70 -14.58
C TYR A 117 -17.38 17.33 -15.19
N ARG A 118 -17.22 17.59 -16.50
CA ARG A 118 -15.95 17.40 -17.22
C ARG A 118 -14.82 18.25 -16.64
N ALA A 119 -15.06 19.54 -16.37
CA ALA A 119 -14.06 20.42 -15.76
C ALA A 119 -13.61 19.92 -14.36
N ARG A 120 -14.53 19.31 -13.59
CA ARG A 120 -14.20 18.71 -12.30
C ARG A 120 -13.33 17.45 -12.44
N MET A 121 -13.64 16.61 -13.42
CA MET A 121 -12.81 15.44 -13.74
C MET A 121 -11.42 15.84 -14.21
N GLU A 122 -11.33 16.84 -15.09
CA GLU A 122 -10.05 17.37 -15.60
C GLU A 122 -9.18 17.93 -14.47
N ASN A 123 -9.77 18.65 -13.50
CA ASN A 123 -9.02 19.09 -12.32
C ASN A 123 -8.51 17.90 -11.47
N THR A 124 -9.32 16.85 -11.33
CA THR A 124 -8.91 15.62 -10.61
C THR A 124 -7.78 14.90 -11.36
N GLU A 125 -7.85 14.86 -12.69
CA GLU A 125 -6.83 14.28 -13.57
C GLU A 125 -5.52 15.07 -13.52
N LEU A 126 -5.56 16.40 -13.53
CA LEU A 126 -4.36 17.24 -13.37
C LEU A 126 -3.68 16.99 -12.01
N ASN A 127 -4.46 16.92 -10.93
CA ASN A 127 -3.92 16.57 -9.61
C ASN A 127 -3.33 15.15 -9.59
N TRP A 128 -3.96 14.21 -10.29
CA TRP A 128 -3.47 12.84 -10.42
C TRP A 128 -2.14 12.78 -11.18
N HIS A 129 -2.02 13.51 -12.29
CA HIS A 129 -0.77 13.62 -13.05
C HIS A 129 0.36 14.27 -12.25
N GLU A 130 0.07 15.32 -11.48
CA GLU A 130 1.06 15.95 -10.61
C GLU A 130 1.54 14.99 -9.51
N ALA A 131 0.63 14.23 -8.89
CA ALA A 131 1.00 13.19 -7.92
C ALA A 131 1.85 12.08 -8.58
N GLN A 132 1.51 11.67 -9.80
CA GLN A 132 2.28 10.69 -10.56
C GLN A 132 3.67 11.22 -10.92
N ARG A 133 3.78 12.50 -11.30
CA ARG A 133 5.05 13.16 -11.57
C ARG A 133 5.96 13.15 -10.35
N ARG A 134 5.45 13.54 -9.16
CA ARG A 134 6.22 13.50 -7.91
C ARG A 134 6.70 12.09 -7.57
N GLN A 135 5.88 11.08 -7.79
CA GLN A 135 6.28 9.68 -7.59
C GLN A 135 7.42 9.28 -8.54
N SER A 136 7.33 9.66 -9.81
CA SER A 136 8.38 9.42 -10.81
C SER A 136 9.66 10.18 -10.50
N GLU A 137 9.58 11.42 -10.01
CA GLU A 137 10.74 12.22 -9.59
C GLU A 137 11.44 11.60 -8.38
N LEU A 138 10.70 11.16 -7.36
CA LEU A 138 11.24 10.41 -6.21
C LEU A 138 11.95 9.13 -6.65
N THR A 139 11.36 8.42 -7.61
CA THR A 139 11.90 7.20 -8.18
C THR A 139 13.20 7.46 -8.95
N ALA A 140 13.18 8.45 -9.85
CA ALA A 140 14.35 8.84 -10.63
C ALA A 140 15.49 9.31 -9.72
N PHE A 141 15.17 10.07 -8.66
CA PHE A 141 16.14 10.47 -7.65
C PHE A 141 16.73 9.27 -6.90
N SER A 142 15.91 8.27 -6.52
CA SER A 142 16.40 7.03 -5.90
C SER A 142 17.35 6.26 -6.82
N GLN A 143 17.02 6.15 -8.11
CA GLN A 143 17.87 5.46 -9.09
C GLN A 143 19.18 6.23 -9.32
N ALA A 144 19.10 7.55 -9.49
CA ALA A 144 20.28 8.40 -9.65
C ALA A 144 21.21 8.33 -8.42
N LEU A 145 20.64 8.36 -7.21
CA LEU A 145 21.41 8.24 -5.97
C LEU A 145 22.08 6.87 -5.87
N MET A 146 21.38 5.79 -6.21
CA MET A 146 21.96 4.45 -6.21
C MET A 146 23.09 4.31 -7.23
N MET A 147 22.92 4.87 -8.43
CA MET A 147 23.95 4.90 -9.47
C MET A 147 25.17 5.71 -9.04
N LEU A 148 24.96 6.85 -8.36
CA LEU A 148 26.03 7.68 -7.83
C LEU A 148 26.80 6.95 -6.71
N ILE A 149 26.11 6.29 -5.79
CA ILE A 149 26.75 5.46 -4.74
C ILE A 149 27.56 4.33 -5.38
N GLY A 150 27.01 3.62 -6.38
CA GLY A 150 27.71 2.58 -7.10
C GLY A 150 28.96 3.10 -7.82
N GLY A 151 28.86 4.26 -8.48
CA GLY A 151 30.00 4.92 -9.11
C GLY A 151 31.09 5.31 -8.11
N ILE A 152 30.71 5.91 -6.97
CA ILE A 152 31.65 6.26 -5.90
C ILE A 152 32.31 5.00 -5.33
N ALA A 153 31.56 3.93 -5.13
CA ALA A 153 32.09 2.67 -4.65
C ALA A 153 33.13 2.11 -5.64
N VAL A 154 32.84 2.10 -6.95
CA VAL A 154 33.81 1.67 -7.97
C VAL A 154 35.09 2.52 -7.95
N ILE A 155 34.96 3.85 -7.85
CA ILE A 155 36.13 4.76 -7.75
C ILE A 155 36.93 4.48 -6.48
N ALA A 156 36.25 4.29 -5.33
CA ALA A 156 36.89 3.95 -4.06
C ALA A 156 37.64 2.60 -4.16
N MET A 157 37.05 1.60 -4.83
CA MET A 157 37.68 0.30 -5.06
C MET A 157 38.90 0.42 -5.95
N LEU A 158 38.83 1.19 -7.04
CA LEU A 158 39.99 1.47 -7.91
C LEU A 158 41.11 2.15 -7.13
N TRP A 159 40.77 3.15 -6.30
CA TRP A 159 41.75 3.87 -5.50
C TRP A 159 42.42 2.96 -4.47
N MET A 160 41.65 2.17 -3.72
CA MET A 160 42.17 1.22 -2.75
C MET A 160 43.01 0.11 -3.40
N ALA A 161 42.53 -0.47 -4.50
CA ALA A 161 43.24 -1.54 -5.19
C ALA A 161 44.50 -1.03 -5.94
N SER A 162 44.57 0.26 -6.26
CA SER A 162 45.78 0.89 -6.84
C SER A 162 46.97 0.87 -5.87
N GLY A 163 46.72 0.86 -4.56
CA GLY A 163 47.76 0.75 -3.52
C GLY A 163 48.35 -0.65 -3.36
N GLY A 164 47.88 -1.61 -4.16
CA GLY A 164 48.19 -3.03 -4.02
C GLY A 164 47.02 -3.79 -3.39
N VAL A 165 46.87 -5.05 -3.80
CA VAL A 165 45.88 -5.97 -3.23
C VAL A 165 46.64 -7.10 -2.56
N GLY A 166 46.43 -7.32 -1.25
CA GLY A 166 47.08 -8.37 -0.49
C GLY A 166 48.61 -8.34 -0.49
N GLY A 167 49.23 -7.15 -0.66
CA GLY A 167 50.69 -6.98 -0.72
C GLY A 167 51.34 -7.34 -2.06
N ASN A 168 50.56 -7.62 -3.11
CA ASN A 168 51.06 -8.00 -4.43
C ASN A 168 51.22 -6.78 -5.36
N ALA A 169 52.42 -6.57 -5.90
CA ALA A 169 52.79 -5.38 -6.69
C ALA A 169 52.34 -5.41 -8.17
N GLN A 170 51.79 -6.54 -8.65
CA GLN A 170 51.16 -6.66 -9.97
C GLN A 170 49.69 -7.15 -9.87
N PRO A 171 48.77 -6.34 -9.33
CA PRO A 171 47.40 -6.77 -9.06
C PRO A 171 46.46 -6.53 -10.25
N GLY A 172 46.95 -6.44 -11.49
CA GLY A 172 46.12 -6.11 -12.66
C GLY A 172 44.82 -6.95 -12.78
N PRO A 173 44.91 -8.29 -12.73
CA PRO A 173 43.72 -9.15 -12.73
C PRO A 173 42.84 -9.00 -11.48
N LEU A 174 43.44 -8.73 -10.32
CA LEU A 174 42.72 -8.58 -9.05
C LEU A 174 41.94 -7.26 -9.00
N ILE A 175 42.53 -6.15 -9.46
CA ILE A 175 41.86 -4.87 -9.60
C ILE A 175 40.62 -5.03 -10.49
N ALA A 176 40.76 -5.69 -11.63
CA ALA A 176 39.64 -5.96 -12.53
C ALA A 176 38.55 -6.78 -11.83
N LEU A 177 38.91 -7.86 -11.11
CA LEU A 177 37.98 -8.68 -10.34
C LEU A 177 37.18 -7.84 -9.34
N PHE A 178 37.85 -7.03 -8.51
CA PHE A 178 37.20 -6.20 -7.50
C PHE A 178 36.25 -5.16 -8.11
N VAL A 179 36.64 -4.53 -9.21
CA VAL A 179 35.82 -3.54 -9.92
C VAL A 179 34.60 -4.19 -10.57
N PHE A 180 34.78 -5.32 -11.26
CA PHE A 180 33.66 -6.05 -11.87
C PHE A 180 32.72 -6.62 -10.82
N CYS A 181 33.25 -7.13 -9.69
CA CYS A 181 32.43 -7.55 -8.57
C CYS A 181 31.63 -6.38 -7.98
N ALA A 182 32.24 -5.20 -7.80
CA ALA A 182 31.53 -4.02 -7.33
C ALA A 182 30.41 -3.62 -8.30
N LEU A 183 30.71 -3.57 -9.61
CA LEU A 183 29.72 -3.23 -10.63
C LEU A 183 28.53 -4.22 -10.63
N ALA A 184 28.83 -5.53 -10.68
CA ALA A 184 27.82 -6.59 -10.66
C ALA A 184 27.01 -6.59 -9.35
N ALA A 185 27.64 -6.29 -8.23
CA ALA A 185 26.97 -6.22 -6.94
C ALA A 185 25.97 -5.06 -6.89
N PHE A 186 26.34 -3.87 -7.39
CA PHE A 186 25.41 -2.73 -7.48
C PHE A 186 24.29 -2.94 -8.50
N GLU A 187 24.55 -3.63 -9.62
CA GLU A 187 23.49 -4.06 -10.56
C GLU A 187 22.50 -5.01 -9.89
N ALA A 188 22.99 -5.96 -9.09
CA ALA A 188 22.15 -6.89 -8.33
C ALA A 188 21.30 -6.19 -7.25
N LEU A 189 21.70 -4.99 -6.80
CA LEU A 189 20.91 -4.16 -5.89
C LEU A 189 19.91 -3.24 -6.63
N ALA A 190 19.95 -3.13 -7.96
CA ALA A 190 19.02 -2.30 -8.72
C ALA A 190 17.53 -2.61 -8.44
N PRO A 191 17.10 -3.90 -8.30
CA PRO A 191 15.72 -4.23 -7.94
C PRO A 191 15.25 -3.64 -6.60
N VAL A 192 16.17 -3.36 -5.66
CA VAL A 192 15.85 -2.70 -4.38
C VAL A 192 15.33 -1.28 -4.59
N THR A 193 15.88 -0.56 -5.57
CA THR A 193 15.37 0.79 -5.91
C THR A 193 13.97 0.75 -6.52
N GLY A 194 13.70 -0.28 -7.34
CA GLY A 194 12.38 -0.52 -7.92
C GLY A 194 11.33 -0.91 -6.88
N ALA A 195 11.71 -1.65 -5.83
CA ALA A 195 10.84 -2.00 -4.71
C ALA A 195 10.24 -0.76 -4.02
N PHE A 196 10.98 0.36 -3.97
CA PHE A 196 10.49 1.62 -3.38
C PHE A 196 9.29 2.21 -4.14
N GLN A 197 9.17 1.98 -5.45
CA GLN A 197 8.01 2.43 -6.22
C GLN A 197 6.72 1.78 -5.74
N HIS A 198 6.81 0.50 -5.35
CA HIS A 198 5.68 -0.30 -4.91
C HIS A 198 5.38 -0.13 -3.42
N LEU A 199 6.37 0.30 -2.62
CA LEU A 199 6.23 0.46 -1.18
C LEU A 199 5.09 1.44 -0.81
N GLY A 200 4.90 2.53 -1.56
CA GLY A 200 3.78 3.46 -1.32
C GLY A 200 2.39 2.82 -1.50
N GLN A 201 2.22 1.94 -2.50
CA GLN A 201 0.97 1.22 -2.75
C GLN A 201 0.72 0.13 -1.70
N VAL A 202 1.80 -0.54 -1.28
CA VAL A 202 1.79 -1.53 -0.21
C VAL A 202 1.36 -0.89 1.12
N ILE A 203 1.92 0.28 1.48
CA ILE A 203 1.55 0.99 2.72
C ILE A 203 0.08 1.41 2.69
N ALA A 204 -0.40 1.97 1.58
CA ALA A 204 -1.80 2.37 1.43
C ALA A 204 -2.74 1.15 1.56
N SER A 205 -2.29 -0.04 1.18
CA SER A 205 -3.05 -1.29 1.33
C SER A 205 -2.99 -1.79 2.77
N ALA A 206 -1.81 -1.79 3.40
CA ALA A 206 -1.64 -2.17 4.81
C ALA A 206 -2.47 -1.29 5.76
N LEU A 207 -2.45 0.04 5.60
CA LEU A 207 -3.25 0.96 6.41
C LEU A 207 -4.76 0.67 6.29
N ARG A 208 -5.25 0.39 5.08
CA ARG A 208 -6.66 0.02 4.87
C ARG A 208 -7.02 -1.29 5.57
N ILE A 209 -6.12 -2.28 5.57
CA ILE A 209 -6.35 -3.55 6.26
C ILE A 209 -6.39 -3.32 7.78
N THR A 210 -5.44 -2.54 8.31
CA THR A 210 -5.42 -2.17 9.73
C THR A 210 -6.70 -1.43 10.13
N ASP A 211 -7.15 -0.44 9.34
CA ASP A 211 -8.39 0.30 9.61
C ASP A 211 -9.63 -0.60 9.66
N ILE A 212 -9.68 -1.68 8.87
CA ILE A 212 -10.77 -2.67 8.93
C ILE A 212 -10.62 -3.58 10.14
N ALA A 213 -9.40 -4.06 10.39
CA ALA A 213 -9.11 -5.02 11.45
C ALA A 213 -9.34 -4.42 12.84
N GLU A 214 -9.03 -3.13 13.00
CA GLU A 214 -9.23 -2.36 14.23
C GLU A 214 -10.64 -1.76 14.34
N GLN A 215 -11.49 -1.94 13.33
CA GLN A 215 -12.85 -1.40 13.36
C GLN A 215 -13.67 -2.14 14.41
N GLU A 216 -13.98 -1.47 15.53
CA GLU A 216 -14.80 -2.07 16.57
C GLU A 216 -16.20 -2.39 16.03
N PRO A 217 -16.71 -3.62 16.25
CA PRO A 217 -18.05 -4.00 15.80
C PRO A 217 -19.10 -3.15 16.52
N GLU A 218 -19.87 -2.41 15.74
CA GLU A 218 -20.94 -1.50 16.19
C GLU A 218 -22.01 -2.19 17.06
N VAL A 219 -22.17 -3.52 16.92
CA VAL A 219 -23.05 -4.34 17.75
C VAL A 219 -22.26 -5.53 18.26
N LYS A 220 -22.01 -5.55 19.57
CA LYS A 220 -21.43 -6.68 20.31
C LYS A 220 -22.56 -7.64 20.66
N PHE A 221 -22.64 -8.78 19.98
CA PHE A 221 -23.55 -9.85 20.38
C PHE A 221 -23.00 -10.49 21.65
N SER A 222 -23.83 -10.56 22.70
CA SER A 222 -23.49 -11.35 23.90
C SER A 222 -23.35 -12.82 23.50
N ALA A 223 -22.23 -13.46 23.89
CA ALA A 223 -21.96 -14.87 23.61
C ALA A 223 -22.82 -15.85 24.45
N GLY A 224 -23.84 -15.34 25.15
CA GLY A 224 -24.80 -16.17 25.87
C GLY A 224 -25.72 -16.88 24.88
N GLN A 225 -25.75 -18.22 24.94
CA GLN A 225 -26.80 -19.00 24.32
C GLN A 225 -28.10 -18.75 25.09
N THR A 226 -28.93 -17.84 24.59
CA THR A 226 -30.28 -17.66 25.12
C THR A 226 -31.15 -18.79 24.59
N ALA A 227 -31.77 -19.57 25.50
CA ALA A 227 -32.72 -20.61 25.12
C ALA A 227 -33.83 -19.98 24.26
N VAL A 228 -34.14 -20.57 23.11
CA VAL A 228 -35.21 -20.11 22.23
C VAL A 228 -36.54 -20.38 22.92
N PRO A 229 -37.34 -19.35 23.28
CA PRO A 229 -38.62 -19.57 23.93
C PRO A 229 -39.60 -20.26 22.98
N GLU A 230 -40.37 -21.23 23.47
CA GLU A 230 -41.43 -21.89 22.68
C GLU A 230 -42.58 -20.92 22.32
N GLN A 231 -42.75 -19.84 23.10
CA GLN A 231 -43.72 -18.78 22.87
C GLN A 231 -43.03 -17.42 22.90
N VAL A 232 -43.17 -16.65 21.82
CA VAL A 232 -42.55 -15.33 21.66
C VAL A 232 -43.65 -14.29 21.64
N ALA A 233 -43.67 -13.40 22.63
CA ALA A 233 -44.43 -12.16 22.62
C ALA A 233 -43.49 -10.99 22.36
N LEU A 234 -43.91 -10.02 21.55
CA LEU A 234 -43.12 -8.85 21.18
C LEU A 234 -43.79 -7.59 21.72
N THR A 235 -43.10 -6.82 22.55
CA THR A 235 -43.56 -5.50 23.00
C THR A 235 -42.53 -4.45 22.62
N LEU A 236 -42.94 -3.53 21.75
CA LEU A 236 -42.23 -2.30 21.41
C LEU A 236 -42.86 -1.20 22.27
N SER A 237 -42.05 -0.50 23.08
CA SER A 237 -42.53 0.55 23.98
C SER A 237 -41.81 1.85 23.65
N ASN A 238 -42.55 2.88 23.22
CA ASN A 238 -42.03 4.22 22.86
C ASN A 238 -40.74 4.15 22.01
N VAL A 239 -40.81 3.38 20.92
CA VAL A 239 -39.66 3.17 20.06
C VAL A 239 -39.54 4.34 19.09
N THR A 240 -38.47 5.11 19.26
CA THR A 240 -38.05 6.18 18.36
C THR A 240 -36.74 5.75 17.69
N PHE A 241 -36.71 5.82 16.36
CA PHE A 241 -35.56 5.38 15.57
C PHE A 241 -35.25 6.36 14.45
N ALA A 242 -33.97 6.69 14.30
CA ALA A 242 -33.44 7.48 13.20
C ALA A 242 -32.26 6.74 12.58
N TYR A 243 -32.17 6.79 11.25
CA TYR A 243 -30.98 6.30 10.55
C TYR A 243 -29.81 7.26 10.76
N ASP A 244 -28.59 6.71 10.86
CA ASP A 244 -27.37 7.49 11.02
C ASP A 244 -27.28 8.58 9.93
N LYS A 245 -27.05 9.82 10.35
CA LYS A 245 -26.97 11.04 9.52
C LYS A 245 -28.27 11.57 8.90
N GLN A 246 -29.45 11.10 9.31
CA GLN A 246 -30.72 11.73 8.94
C GLN A 246 -31.26 12.61 10.07
N ALA A 247 -31.75 13.79 9.70
CA ALA A 247 -32.32 14.76 10.65
C ALA A 247 -33.79 14.44 11.03
N GLN A 248 -34.45 13.57 10.27
CA GLN A 248 -35.81 13.12 10.54
C GLN A 248 -35.79 11.70 11.11
N ASN A 249 -36.61 11.49 12.13
CA ASN A 249 -36.86 10.18 12.70
C ASN A 249 -37.67 9.33 11.72
N ALA A 250 -37.29 8.07 11.54
CA ALA A 250 -38.02 7.10 10.73
C ALA A 250 -39.19 6.46 11.51
N LEU A 251 -39.04 6.37 12.84
CA LEU A 251 -40.10 5.96 13.76
C LEU A 251 -40.13 6.99 14.91
N GLU A 252 -41.31 7.47 15.27
CA GLU A 252 -41.53 8.34 16.43
C GLU A 252 -42.57 7.70 17.36
N ASP A 253 -42.16 7.46 18.60
CA ASP A 253 -43.01 7.03 19.72
C ASP A 253 -43.94 5.85 19.40
N ILE A 254 -43.44 4.86 18.66
CA ILE A 254 -44.25 3.68 18.32
C ILE A 254 -44.34 2.73 19.51
N THR A 255 -45.57 2.44 19.92
CA THR A 255 -45.88 1.40 20.91
C THR A 255 -46.74 0.32 20.24
N LEU A 256 -46.25 -0.92 20.27
CA LEU A 256 -46.90 -2.08 19.65
C LEU A 256 -46.73 -3.30 20.58
N SER A 257 -47.80 -4.03 20.84
CA SER A 257 -47.76 -5.30 21.55
C SER A 257 -48.30 -6.40 20.65
N VAL A 258 -47.58 -7.51 20.55
CA VAL A 258 -47.94 -8.70 19.77
C VAL A 258 -47.88 -9.91 20.69
N ASP A 259 -49.02 -10.52 20.97
CA ASP A 259 -49.06 -11.70 21.82
C ASP A 259 -48.61 -12.96 21.07
N ALA A 260 -48.25 -14.00 21.81
CA ALA A 260 -47.81 -15.26 21.23
C ALA A 260 -48.88 -15.86 20.30
N GLY A 261 -48.52 -16.08 19.03
CA GLY A 261 -49.41 -16.63 18.00
C GLY A 261 -50.25 -15.60 17.23
N GLN A 262 -50.20 -14.31 17.58
CA GLN A 262 -50.85 -13.26 16.80
C GLN A 262 -50.07 -12.94 15.51
N ARG A 263 -50.80 -12.53 14.47
CA ARG A 263 -50.24 -12.04 13.20
C ARG A 263 -50.67 -10.60 13.00
N ILE A 264 -49.71 -9.73 12.75
CA ILE A 264 -49.96 -8.33 12.44
C ILE A 264 -49.63 -8.08 10.98
N ALA A 265 -50.51 -7.35 10.30
CA ALA A 265 -50.25 -6.82 8.96
C ALA A 265 -49.90 -5.33 9.10
N SER A 266 -48.71 -4.96 8.64
CA SER A 266 -48.33 -3.54 8.49
C SER A 266 -48.88 -3.05 7.15
N LEU A 267 -49.75 -2.05 7.19
CA LEU A 267 -50.31 -1.40 6.01
C LEU A 267 -49.86 0.07 6.02
N GLY A 268 -49.32 0.52 4.89
CA GLY A 268 -48.80 1.86 4.65
C GLY A 268 -48.77 2.14 3.17
#